data_AF-G8ZQV7-F1
#
_entry.id   AF-G8ZQV7-F1
#
_cell.length_a   1.000
_cell.length_b   1.000
_cell.length_c   1.000
_cell.angle_alpha   90.00
_cell.angle_beta   90.00
_cell.angle_gamma   90.00
#
_symmetry.space_group_name_H-M   'P 1'
#
loop_
_entity.id
_entity.type
_entity.pdbx_description
1 polymer ?
#
loop_
_entity_poly.entity_id
_entity_poly.type
_entity_poly.pdbx_seq_one_letter_code
_entity_poly.pdbx_strand_id
1 'polypeptide(L)'
;MLLDLSGVRGFAETEFYMSIFKMVSLFVFNIIGIVLMTGGGPGNTGYIDTRYWQDSRSFAAPVLKKFRNTIVSAAYSSSGNEMVVLTNTEVKDISSVSCAAKRKFWRIALFYIVTVVIIGCLVPYNDERLLSRATSEDFSSSPFVIALSNTGSMGNKAAYFMNAVILVAVVSVCNSCV
;
A
#
# COMPACT_ATOMS: atom_id res chain seq x y z
N MET A 1 18.01 6.73 -13.89
CA MET A 1 19.39 7.06 -14.34
C MET A 1 19.81 6.37 -15.64
N LEU A 2 19.79 5.03 -15.77
CA LEU A 2 20.06 4.38 -17.08
C LEU A 2 18.88 4.49 -18.06
N LEU A 3 17.64 4.57 -17.56
CA LEU A 3 16.45 4.79 -18.40
C LEU A 3 16.40 6.21 -18.99
N ASP A 4 16.96 7.19 -18.29
CA ASP A 4 16.99 8.60 -18.72
C ASP A 4 17.91 8.82 -19.93
N LEU A 5 18.87 7.92 -20.15
CA LEU A 5 19.70 7.88 -21.36
C LEU A 5 18.95 7.38 -22.60
N SER A 6 17.76 6.79 -22.44
CA SER A 6 16.98 6.14 -23.52
C SER A 6 16.08 7.11 -24.30
N GLY A 7 16.12 8.40 -23.99
CA GLY A 7 15.23 9.41 -24.55
C GLY A 7 13.86 9.48 -23.83
N VAL A 8 13.27 10.68 -23.85
CA VAL A 8 12.06 11.07 -23.10
C VAL A 8 10.88 10.10 -23.30
N ARG A 9 10.80 9.49 -24.48
CA ARG A 9 9.72 8.57 -24.85
C ARG A 9 9.84 7.19 -24.22
N GLY A 10 11.07 6.65 -24.10
CA GLY A 10 11.32 5.37 -23.45
C GLY A 10 11.14 5.41 -21.93
N PHE A 11 11.47 6.56 -21.32
CA PHE A 11 11.18 6.83 -19.91
C PHE A 11 9.67 6.83 -19.65
N ALA A 12 8.90 7.59 -20.43
CA ALA A 12 7.45 7.70 -20.28
C ALA A 12 6.72 6.35 -20.45
N GLU A 13 7.14 5.53 -21.42
CA GLU A 13 6.58 4.19 -21.60
C GLU A 13 6.91 3.27 -20.42
N THR A 14 8.16 3.27 -19.94
CA THR A 14 8.57 2.43 -18.82
C THR A 14 7.85 2.81 -17.53
N GLU A 15 7.71 4.10 -17.26
CA GLU A 15 6.96 4.62 -16.11
C GLU A 15 5.49 4.24 -16.16
N PHE A 16 4.88 4.25 -17.35
CA PHE A 16 3.50 3.79 -17.55
C PHE A 16 3.33 2.31 -17.18
N TYR A 17 4.22 1.44 -17.67
CA TYR A 17 4.17 0.01 -17.34
C TYR A 17 4.41 -0.27 -15.85
N MET A 18 5.39 0.42 -15.23
CA MET A 18 5.65 0.29 -13.80
C MET A 18 4.46 0.77 -12.97
N SER A 19 3.78 1.84 -13.38
CA SER A 19 2.59 2.37 -12.71
C SER A 19 1.40 1.41 -12.79
N ILE A 20 1.17 0.77 -13.93
CA ILE A 20 0.14 -0.27 -14.08
C ILE A 20 0.45 -1.45 -13.17
N PHE A 21 1.70 -1.92 -13.16
CA PHE A 21 2.11 -3.04 -12.32
C PHE A 21 1.84 -2.78 -10.83
N LYS A 22 2.17 -1.58 -10.33
CA LYS A 22 1.86 -1.18 -8.95
C LYS A 22 0.36 -1.24 -8.65
N MET A 23 -0.46 -0.69 -9.54
CA MET A 23 -1.92 -0.68 -9.39
C MET A 23 -2.49 -2.11 -9.34
N VAL A 24 -2.13 -2.96 -10.30
CA VAL A 24 -2.61 -4.34 -10.38
C VAL A 24 -2.21 -5.13 -9.13
N SER A 25 -0.98 -4.94 -8.65
CA SER A 25 -0.48 -5.64 -7.46
C SER A 25 -1.28 -5.28 -6.20
N LEU A 26 -1.67 -4.01 -6.05
CA LEU A 26 -2.48 -3.52 -4.95
C LEU A 26 -3.92 -4.05 -5.01
N PHE A 27 -4.47 -4.19 -6.21
CA PHE A 27 -5.76 -4.86 -6.43
C PHE A 27 -5.71 -6.34 -6.03
N VAL A 28 -4.70 -7.08 -6.50
CA VAL A 28 -4.51 -8.50 -6.17
C VAL A 28 -4.37 -8.68 -4.66
N PHE A 29 -3.61 -7.82 -3.99
CA PHE A 29 -3.48 -7.84 -2.53
C PHE A 29 -4.83 -7.70 -1.82
N ASN A 30 -5.67 -6.75 -2.23
CA ASN A 30 -6.98 -6.55 -1.62
C ASN A 30 -7.88 -7.79 -1.79
N ILE A 31 -7.86 -8.43 -2.96
CA ILE A 31 -8.63 -9.66 -3.18
C ILE A 31 -8.12 -10.80 -2.28
N ILE A 32 -6.81 -11.01 -2.21
CA ILE A 32 -6.22 -12.03 -1.33
C ILE A 32 -6.59 -11.74 0.14
N GLY A 33 -6.49 -10.49 0.57
CA GLY A 33 -6.87 -10.07 1.92
C GLY A 33 -8.33 -10.40 2.27
N ILE A 34 -9.27 -10.14 1.37
CA ILE A 34 -10.70 -10.49 1.56
C ILE A 34 -10.89 -12.01 1.67
N VAL A 35 -10.21 -12.79 0.82
CA VAL A 35 -10.25 -14.26 0.88
C VAL A 35 -9.70 -14.78 2.20
N LEU A 36 -8.64 -14.15 2.73
CA LEU A 36 -8.08 -14.50 4.03
C LEU A 36 -8.98 -14.11 5.20
N MET A 37 -9.63 -12.94 5.17
CA MET A 37 -10.62 -12.53 6.17
C MET A 37 -11.78 -13.53 6.27
N THR A 38 -12.26 -14.02 5.12
CA THR A 38 -13.35 -14.99 5.04
C THR A 38 -12.97 -16.41 5.47
N GLY A 39 -11.71 -16.63 5.89
CA GLY A 39 -11.24 -17.93 6.38
C GLY A 39 -10.73 -18.87 5.29
N GLY A 40 -10.55 -18.40 4.05
CA GLY A 40 -10.06 -19.19 2.91
C GLY A 40 -8.57 -19.56 2.97
N GLY A 41 -7.91 -19.41 4.13
CA GLY A 41 -6.49 -19.68 4.32
C GLY A 41 -6.16 -21.13 4.67
N PRO A 42 -5.01 -21.68 4.23
CA PRO A 42 -4.59 -23.03 4.61
C PRO A 42 -4.23 -23.07 6.09
N GLY A 43 -5.11 -23.66 6.90
CA GLY A 43 -4.98 -23.73 8.36
C GLY A 43 -6.32 -23.61 9.10
N ASN A 44 -7.41 -23.24 8.42
CA ASN A 44 -8.76 -23.23 8.97
C ASN A 44 -8.86 -22.56 10.36
N THR A 45 -8.19 -21.43 10.55
CA THR A 45 -8.20 -20.65 11.80
C THR A 45 -9.54 -19.94 12.09
N GLY A 46 -10.56 -20.22 11.28
CA GLY A 46 -11.89 -19.61 11.37
C GLY A 46 -11.96 -18.23 10.71
N TYR A 47 -13.17 -17.67 10.66
CA TYR A 47 -13.46 -16.34 10.12
C TYR A 47 -12.73 -15.28 10.96
N ILE A 48 -11.72 -14.62 10.39
CA ILE A 48 -10.95 -13.56 11.05
C ILE A 48 -11.72 -12.26 10.80
N ASP A 49 -12.77 -12.06 11.60
CA ASP A 49 -13.69 -10.93 11.43
C ASP A 49 -13.05 -9.63 11.95
N THR A 50 -13.27 -9.33 13.21
CA THR A 50 -12.80 -8.13 13.92
C THR A 50 -12.09 -8.49 15.22
N ARG A 51 -11.57 -9.72 15.35
CA ARG A 51 -11.02 -10.22 16.63
C ARG A 51 -9.95 -9.31 17.20
N TYR A 52 -9.10 -8.73 16.34
CA TYR A 52 -8.05 -7.79 16.75
C TYR A 52 -8.55 -6.35 16.97
N TRP A 53 -9.72 -5.99 16.44
CA TRP A 53 -10.36 -4.69 16.65
C TRP A 53 -11.18 -4.65 17.95
N GLN A 54 -11.74 -5.79 18.37
CA GLN A 54 -12.50 -5.93 19.62
C GLN A 54 -11.61 -5.95 20.87
N ASP A 55 -10.31 -6.18 20.71
CA ASP A 55 -9.38 -6.17 21.82
C ASP A 55 -9.13 -4.72 22.27
N SER A 56 -9.58 -4.38 23.48
CA SER A 56 -9.62 -3.01 24.05
C SER A 56 -8.26 -2.28 24.09
N ARG A 57 -7.17 -2.99 23.79
CA ARG A 57 -5.79 -2.48 23.78
C ARG A 57 -5.33 -1.94 22.43
N SER A 58 -6.10 -2.13 21.34
CA SER A 58 -5.78 -1.53 20.03
C SER A 58 -5.74 0.01 20.11
N PHE A 59 -6.60 0.60 20.95
CA PHE A 59 -6.61 2.04 21.31
C PHE A 59 -5.84 2.37 22.59
N ALA A 60 -4.85 1.56 23.00
CA ALA A 60 -4.07 1.84 24.20
C ALA A 60 -3.34 3.20 24.12
N ALA A 61 -3.45 3.97 25.20
CA ALA A 61 -2.85 5.29 25.36
C ALA A 61 -1.33 5.29 25.12
N PRO A 62 -0.73 6.37 24.57
CA PRO A 62 -1.33 7.67 24.26
C PRO A 62 -1.98 7.72 22.86
N VAL A 63 -3.31 7.82 22.82
CA VAL A 63 -4.13 7.84 21.60
C VAL A 63 -3.79 9.04 20.72
N LEU A 64 -3.64 10.23 21.32
CA LEU A 64 -3.35 11.47 20.58
C LEU A 64 -2.00 11.42 19.84
N LYS A 65 -0.97 10.81 20.44
CA LYS A 65 0.35 10.67 19.82
C LYS A 65 0.31 9.72 18.62
N LYS A 66 -0.38 8.59 18.77
CA LYS A 66 -0.60 7.62 17.69
C LYS A 66 -1.40 8.24 16.54
N PHE A 67 -2.50 8.92 16.87
CA PHE A 67 -3.34 9.62 15.90
C PHE A 67 -2.56 10.67 15.08
N ARG A 68 -1.76 11.51 15.75
CA ARG A 68 -0.90 12.49 15.07
C ARG A 68 0.07 11.81 14.11
N ASN A 69 0.74 10.74 14.54
CA ASN A 69 1.70 10.03 13.69
C ASN A 69 1.03 9.38 12.48
N THR A 70 -0.19 8.86 12.64
CA THR A 70 -0.98 8.31 11.53
C THR A 70 -1.36 9.40 10.52
N ILE A 71 -1.78 10.59 10.97
CA ILE A 71 -2.05 11.73 10.06
C ILE A 71 -0.81 12.12 9.27
N VAL A 72 0.35 12.23 9.93
CA VAL A 72 1.61 12.59 9.26
C VAL A 72 1.99 11.53 8.21
N SER A 73 1.85 10.25 8.53
CA SER A 73 2.16 9.15 7.61
C SER A 73 1.18 9.09 6.42
N ALA A 74 -0.11 9.37 6.67
CA ALA A 74 -1.14 9.44 5.64
C ALA A 74 -0.94 10.65 4.70
N ALA A 75 -0.54 11.80 5.26
CA ALA A 75 -0.20 12.99 4.49
C ALA A 75 0.99 12.73 3.56
N TYR A 76 2.06 12.11 4.09
CA TYR A 76 3.23 11.73 3.29
C TYR A 76 2.87 10.75 2.16
N SER A 77 2.00 9.77 2.45
CA SER A 77 1.56 8.77 1.47
C SER A 77 0.63 9.33 0.38
N SER A 78 0.00 10.48 0.62
CA SER A 78 -0.88 11.17 -0.33
C SER A 78 -0.16 12.23 -1.18
N SER A 79 1.14 12.44 -0.92
CA SER A 79 2.02 13.34 -1.68
C SER A 79 2.16 12.85 -3.14
N GLY A 80 2.27 13.76 -4.10
CA GLY A 80 2.40 13.43 -5.54
C GLY A 80 1.11 13.49 -6.38
N ASN A 81 -0.08 13.63 -5.77
CA ASN A 81 -1.31 13.94 -6.52
C ASN A 81 -1.33 15.38 -7.08
N GLU A 82 -0.44 16.23 -6.56
CA GLU A 82 -0.27 17.64 -6.98
C GLU A 82 0.29 17.79 -8.40
N MET A 83 0.97 16.77 -8.92
CA MET A 83 1.57 16.78 -10.25
C MET A 83 0.49 16.89 -11.36
N VAL A 84 -0.71 16.36 -11.13
CA VAL A 84 -1.85 16.49 -12.05
C VAL A 84 -2.36 17.94 -12.14
N VAL A 85 -2.16 18.73 -11.08
CA VAL A 85 -2.54 20.15 -11.06
C VAL A 85 -1.57 21.00 -11.87
N LEU A 86 -0.29 20.63 -11.89
CA LEU A 86 0.73 21.32 -12.69
C LEU A 86 0.50 21.15 -14.18
N THR A 87 -0.06 20.01 -14.59
CA THR A 87 -0.42 19.76 -16.00
C THR A 87 -1.59 20.62 -16.48
N ASN A 88 -2.35 21.29 -15.59
CA ASN A 88 -3.48 22.14 -15.98
C ASN A 88 -3.10 23.26 -16.95
N THR A 89 -1.84 23.70 -16.97
CA THR A 89 -1.35 24.75 -17.86
C THR A 89 -1.20 24.29 -19.31
N GLU A 90 -1.14 22.98 -19.57
CA GLU A 90 -0.91 22.39 -20.90
C GLU A 90 -2.19 21.89 -21.58
N VAL A 91 -3.33 21.90 -20.88
CA VAL A 91 -4.57 21.26 -21.35
C VAL A 91 -5.61 22.27 -21.79
N LYS A 92 -6.27 21.97 -22.91
CA LYS A 92 -7.25 22.85 -23.57
C LYS A 92 -8.54 23.08 -22.77
N ASP A 93 -8.87 22.16 -21.85
CA ASP A 93 -10.07 22.24 -21.00
C ASP A 93 -9.72 21.87 -19.54
N ILE A 94 -9.50 22.90 -18.73
CA ILE A 94 -9.09 22.81 -17.32
C ILE A 94 -10.16 22.14 -16.44
N SER A 95 -11.44 22.26 -16.82
CA SER A 95 -12.56 21.67 -16.06
C SER A 95 -12.52 20.14 -16.10
N SER A 96 -12.21 19.58 -17.27
CA SER A 96 -12.10 18.14 -17.48
C SER A 96 -10.95 17.52 -16.66
N VAL A 97 -9.81 18.21 -16.58
CA VAL A 97 -8.61 17.78 -15.84
C VAL A 97 -8.88 17.79 -14.34
N SER A 98 -9.50 18.86 -13.84
CA SER A 98 -9.89 18.99 -12.43
C SER A 98 -10.90 17.92 -12.00
N CYS A 99 -11.86 17.58 -12.86
CA CYS A 99 -12.81 16.49 -12.61
C CYS A 99 -12.12 15.12 -12.61
N ALA A 100 -11.22 14.88 -13.57
CA ALA A 100 -10.45 13.65 -13.67
C ALA A 100 -9.53 13.45 -12.46
N ALA A 101 -8.86 14.51 -11.99
CA ALA A 101 -8.02 14.49 -10.80
C ALA A 101 -8.81 14.06 -9.54
N LYS A 102 -9.98 14.67 -9.32
CA LYS A 102 -10.86 14.32 -8.19
C LYS A 102 -11.33 12.87 -8.24
N ARG A 103 -11.67 12.36 -9.44
CA ARG A 103 -12.06 10.95 -9.62
C ARG A 103 -10.91 9.98 -9.35
N LYS A 104 -9.69 10.31 -9.80
CA LYS A 104 -8.50 9.51 -9.52
C LYS A 104 -8.21 9.48 -8.01
N PHE A 105 -8.23 10.63 -7.36
CA PHE A 105 -8.00 10.75 -5.92
C PHE A 105 -8.96 9.87 -5.11
N TRP A 106 -10.28 10.00 -5.34
CA TRP A 106 -11.28 9.25 -4.58
C TRP A 106 -11.19 7.73 -4.80
N ARG A 107 -10.90 7.28 -6.03
CA ARG A 107 -10.73 5.85 -6.30
C ARG A 107 -9.52 5.28 -5.58
N ILE A 108 -8.37 5.96 -5.63
CA ILE A 108 -7.13 5.51 -4.96
C ILE A 108 -7.29 5.55 -3.44
N ALA A 109 -7.88 6.63 -2.90
CA ALA A 109 -8.15 6.77 -1.47
C ALA A 109 -9.01 5.61 -0.94
N LEU A 110 -10.04 5.20 -1.70
CA LEU A 110 -10.87 4.05 -1.33
C LEU A 110 -10.04 2.76 -1.23
N PHE A 111 -9.19 2.46 -2.23
CA PHE A 111 -8.33 1.28 -2.17
C PHE A 111 -7.37 1.32 -0.98
N TYR A 112 -6.81 2.48 -0.66
CA TYR A 112 -5.93 2.64 0.51
C TYR A 112 -6.67 2.37 1.82
N ILE A 113 -7.87 2.93 1.99
CA ILE A 113 -8.69 2.72 3.19
C ILE A 113 -9.03 1.23 3.34
N VAL A 114 -9.51 0.59 2.26
CA VAL A 114 -9.85 -0.84 2.26
C VAL A 114 -8.63 -1.69 2.63
N THR A 115 -7.47 -1.38 2.04
CA THR A 115 -6.21 -2.09 2.31
C THR A 115 -5.83 -2.00 3.79
N VAL A 116 -5.91 -0.80 4.40
CA VAL A 116 -5.58 -0.59 5.82
C VAL A 116 -6.55 -1.33 6.73
N VAL A 117 -7.85 -1.33 6.41
CA VAL A 117 -8.86 -2.07 7.18
C VAL A 117 -8.59 -3.56 7.14
N ILE A 118 -8.31 -4.12 5.96
CA ILE A 118 -7.95 -5.53 5.79
C ILE A 118 -6.72 -5.88 6.63
N ILE A 119 -5.64 -5.10 6.53
CA ILE A 119 -4.42 -5.33 7.31
C ILE A 119 -4.70 -5.28 8.82
N GLY A 120 -5.50 -4.32 9.28
CA GLY A 120 -5.89 -4.20 10.68
C GLY A 120 -6.74 -5.38 11.18
N CYS A 121 -7.52 -6.02 10.30
CA CYS A 121 -8.25 -7.25 10.62
C CYS A 121 -7.35 -8.50 10.61
N LEU A 122 -6.26 -8.51 9.84
CA LEU A 122 -5.37 -9.68 9.72
C LEU A 122 -4.21 -9.69 10.72
N VAL A 123 -3.74 -8.51 11.15
CA VAL A 123 -2.51 -8.40 11.95
C VAL A 123 -2.82 -7.88 13.37
N PRO A 124 -2.42 -8.60 14.43
CA PRO A 124 -2.57 -8.11 15.79
C PRO A 124 -1.72 -6.88 16.04
N TYR A 125 -2.27 -5.89 16.76
CA TYR A 125 -1.54 -4.65 17.12
C TYR A 125 -0.28 -4.90 17.98
N ASN A 126 -0.20 -6.06 18.65
CA ASN A 126 0.87 -6.44 19.57
C ASN A 126 1.88 -7.42 18.95
N ASP A 127 1.89 -7.59 17.62
CA ASP A 127 2.88 -8.43 16.96
C ASP A 127 4.28 -7.83 17.16
N GLU A 128 5.21 -8.60 17.75
CA GLU A 128 6.59 -8.17 17.94
C GLU A 128 7.27 -7.79 16.62
N ARG A 129 6.82 -8.36 15.49
CA ARG A 129 7.33 -7.98 14.15
C ARG A 129 6.93 -6.56 13.74
N LEU A 130 5.81 -6.04 14.23
CA LEU A 130 5.42 -4.64 14.04
C LEU A 130 6.15 -3.68 15.00
N LEU A 131 6.53 -4.17 16.18
CA LEU A 131 7.11 -3.37 17.26
C LEU A 131 8.64 -3.40 17.30
N SER A 132 9.28 -4.41 16.69
CA SER A 132 10.72 -4.47 16.45
C SER A 132 11.11 -3.37 15.49
N ARG A 133 11.37 -2.20 16.08
CA ARG A 133 11.79 -1.01 15.40
C ARG A 133 13.19 -1.24 14.83
N ALA A 134 13.24 -1.46 13.51
CA ALA A 134 14.37 -1.11 12.68
C ALA A 134 15.75 -1.60 13.16
N THR A 135 15.93 -2.92 13.27
CA THR A 135 17.28 -3.49 13.17
C THR A 135 17.53 -3.86 11.71
N SER A 136 17.83 -2.83 10.93
CA SER A 136 18.57 -2.79 9.64
C SER A 136 18.47 -3.86 8.54
N GLU A 137 17.84 -5.03 8.67
CA GLU A 137 17.92 -6.09 7.64
C GLU A 137 16.63 -6.91 7.41
N ASP A 138 15.57 -6.75 8.21
CA ASP A 138 14.38 -7.61 8.08
C ASP A 138 13.31 -7.04 7.13
N PHE A 139 13.41 -7.41 5.85
CA PHE A 139 12.36 -7.29 4.83
C PHE A 139 11.07 -8.09 5.17
N SER A 140 11.02 -8.75 6.34
CA SER A 140 9.88 -9.54 6.82
C SER A 140 8.91 -8.76 7.73
N SER A 141 9.22 -7.51 8.09
CA SER A 141 8.45 -6.74 9.08
C SER A 141 7.38 -5.83 8.45
N SER A 142 7.21 -5.85 7.13
CA SER A 142 6.16 -5.06 6.47
C SER A 142 4.78 -5.59 6.86
N PRO A 143 3.82 -4.73 7.26
CA PRO A 143 2.49 -5.16 7.66
C PRO A 143 1.73 -5.92 6.55
N PHE A 144 2.04 -5.62 5.29
CA PHE A 144 1.53 -6.36 4.12
C PHE A 144 2.03 -7.81 4.07
N VAL A 145 3.29 -8.01 4.44
CA VAL A 145 3.97 -9.31 4.44
C VAL A 145 3.55 -10.12 5.66
N ILE A 146 3.45 -9.47 6.82
CA ILE A 146 2.99 -10.09 8.07
C ILE A 146 1.56 -10.60 7.92
N ALA A 147 0.66 -9.78 7.34
CA ALA A 147 -0.73 -10.17 7.06
C ALA A 147 -0.83 -11.47 6.24
N LEU A 148 0.09 -11.70 5.30
CA LEU A 148 0.10 -12.87 4.43
C LEU A 148 0.87 -14.06 5.03
N SER A 149 2.03 -13.82 5.66
CA SER A 149 2.90 -14.88 6.19
C SER A 149 2.28 -15.69 7.32
N ASN A 150 1.34 -15.10 8.06
CA ASN A 150 0.63 -15.77 9.14
C ASN A 150 -0.40 -16.82 8.65
N THR A 151 -0.61 -16.96 7.33
CA THR A 151 -1.60 -17.86 6.73
C THR A 151 -0.99 -19.13 6.09
N GLY A 152 0.11 -19.65 6.64
CA GLY A 152 0.69 -20.94 6.21
C GLY A 152 1.44 -20.90 4.86
N SER A 153 1.58 -22.05 4.20
CA SER A 153 2.50 -22.22 3.05
C SER A 153 2.12 -21.40 1.80
N MET A 154 0.82 -21.13 1.60
CA MET A 154 0.35 -20.25 0.52
C MET A 154 0.56 -18.77 0.87
N GLY A 155 0.46 -18.44 2.16
CA GLY A 155 0.76 -17.12 2.72
C GLY A 155 2.21 -16.69 2.52
N ASN A 156 3.17 -17.60 2.70
CA ASN A 156 4.59 -17.32 2.45
C ASN A 156 4.88 -16.96 0.99
N LYS A 157 4.23 -17.61 0.02
CA LYS A 157 4.39 -17.26 -1.41
C LYS A 157 3.82 -15.87 -1.72
N ALA A 158 2.66 -15.54 -1.14
CA ALA A 158 2.06 -14.21 -1.29
C ALA A 158 2.91 -13.11 -0.61
N ALA A 159 3.53 -13.43 0.52
CA ALA A 159 4.49 -12.55 1.20
C ALA A 159 5.72 -12.23 0.32
N TYR A 160 6.33 -13.23 -0.33
CA TYR A 160 7.43 -13.00 -1.28
C TYR A 160 6.98 -12.16 -2.48
N PHE A 161 5.80 -12.41 -3.02
CA PHE A 161 5.23 -11.61 -4.11
C PHE A 161 5.06 -10.14 -3.69
N MET A 162 4.51 -9.88 -2.51
CA MET A 162 4.35 -8.50 -2.00
C MET A 162 5.69 -7.81 -1.77
N ASN A 163 6.71 -8.53 -1.30
CA ASN A 163 8.06 -7.98 -1.17
C ASN A 163 8.65 -7.56 -2.52
N ALA A 164 8.49 -8.39 -3.56
CA ALA A 164 8.91 -8.03 -4.91
C ALA A 164 8.17 -6.79 -5.43
N VAL A 165 6.86 -6.71 -5.20
CA VAL A 165 6.04 -5.55 -5.58
C VAL A 165 6.50 -4.27 -4.88
N ILE A 166 6.80 -4.33 -3.58
CA ILE A 166 7.30 -3.18 -2.81
C ILE A 166 8.64 -2.72 -3.39
N LEU A 167 9.55 -3.65 -3.72
CA LEU A 167 10.85 -3.31 -4.30
C LEU A 167 10.69 -2.63 -5.67
N VAL A 168 9.84 -3.16 -6.54
CA VAL A 168 9.51 -2.53 -7.84
C VAL A 168 8.87 -1.16 -7.64
N ALA A 169 8.01 -1.00 -6.63
CA ALA A 169 7.39 0.27 -6.32
C ALA A 169 8.41 1.34 -5.90
N VAL A 170 9.36 0.99 -5.03
CA VAL A 170 10.45 1.86 -4.56
C VAL A 170 11.36 2.24 -5.72
N VAL A 171 11.80 1.27 -6.53
CA VAL A 171 12.66 1.53 -7.70
C VAL A 171 11.98 2.50 -8.67
N SER A 172 10.68 2.34 -8.90
CA SER A 172 9.95 3.24 -9.78
C SER A 172 9.78 4.64 -9.18
N VAL A 173 9.59 4.80 -7.86
CA VAL A 173 9.58 6.14 -7.23
C VAL A 173 10.95 6.80 -7.35
N CYS A 174 12.04 6.06 -7.12
CA CYS A 174 13.40 6.56 -7.32
C CYS A 174 13.64 6.98 -8.77
N ASN A 175 12.99 6.35 -9.74
CA ASN A 175 13.08 6.72 -11.15
C ASN A 175 12.28 8.00 -11.49
N SER A 176 11.15 8.26 -10.82
CA SER A 176 10.33 9.47 -11.04
C SER A 176 10.82 10.71 -10.29
N CYS A 177 11.67 10.56 -9.27
CA CYS A 177 12.21 11.67 -8.48
C CYS A 177 13.45 12.36 -9.09
N VAL A 178 14.02 11.79 -10.16
CA VAL A 178 15.18 12.31 -10.88
C VAL A 178 14.70 12.96 -12.17
#